data_AF-A0A1F3VJV9-F1
#
_entry.id   AF-A0A1F3VJV9-F1
#
_cell.length_a   1.000
_cell.length_b   1.000
_cell.length_c   1.000
_cell.angle_alpha   90.00
_cell.angle_beta   90.00
_cell.angle_gamma   90.00
#
_symmetry.space_group_name_H-M   'P 1'
#
loop_
_entity.id
_entity.type
_entity.pdbx_description
1 polymer ?
#
loop_
_entity_poly.entity_id
_entity_poly.type
_entity_poly.pdbx_seq_one_letter_code
_entity_poly.pdbx_strand_id
1 'polypeptide(L)'
;MKSLMAIGWFILSLSAYSFTPGFGVGEDLTYSHISGLLTVSCFDHSNAGNAFFRCRGTRVDPSRYSYFHGPKEVVADKIYLESTWQNGKVVKKTKGYDSKRNRSNNPINLAHQTLTQAPLIGEGRNVVRYQFLKKQEVVLEGSLEIRLLQAESRICRDGHIISYNVSDCRNSANICEKYFQRENYCNY
;
A
#
# COMPACT_ATOMS: atom_id res chain seq x y z
N MET A 1 18.53 -70.54 -6.69
CA MET A 1 18.27 -69.34 -7.50
C MET A 1 17.03 -68.64 -6.95
N LYS A 2 17.18 -67.56 -6.19
CA LYS A 2 16.06 -66.71 -5.71
C LYS A 2 16.54 -65.26 -5.79
N SER A 3 16.27 -64.59 -6.91
CA SER A 3 16.47 -63.15 -7.04
C SER A 3 15.28 -62.43 -6.44
N LEU A 4 15.51 -61.75 -5.32
CA LEU A 4 14.58 -60.77 -4.74
C LEU A 4 14.85 -59.42 -5.42
N MET A 5 13.98 -59.03 -6.35
CA MET A 5 13.90 -57.66 -6.85
C MET A 5 13.21 -56.80 -5.78
N ALA A 6 13.96 -55.93 -5.12
CA ALA A 6 13.41 -54.88 -4.28
C ALA A 6 13.06 -53.68 -5.17
N ILE A 7 11.76 -53.43 -5.38
CA ILE A 7 11.25 -52.24 -6.06
C ILE A 7 11.19 -51.12 -5.02
N GLY A 8 12.14 -50.19 -5.09
CA GLY A 8 12.16 -48.98 -4.27
C GLY A 8 11.12 -47.97 -4.78
N TRP A 9 10.07 -47.74 -4.00
CA TRP A 9 9.09 -46.68 -4.22
C TRP A 9 9.69 -45.32 -3.87
N PHE A 10 10.04 -44.53 -4.89
CA PHE A 10 10.46 -43.14 -4.74
C PHE A 10 9.21 -42.26 -4.63
N ILE A 11 8.77 -41.98 -3.40
CA ILE A 11 7.64 -41.07 -3.16
C ILE A 11 8.11 -39.64 -3.44
N LEU A 12 7.75 -39.13 -4.62
CA LEU A 12 7.98 -37.75 -5.03
C LEU A 12 6.98 -36.85 -4.29
N SER A 13 7.38 -36.31 -3.13
CA SER A 13 6.59 -35.33 -2.38
C SER A 13 6.60 -33.98 -3.11
N LEU A 14 5.66 -33.79 -4.03
CA LEU A 14 5.37 -32.50 -4.66
C LEU A 14 4.86 -31.53 -3.58
N SER A 15 5.69 -30.55 -3.22
CA SER A 15 5.30 -29.43 -2.37
C SER A 15 4.25 -28.61 -3.12
N ALA A 16 2.98 -28.75 -2.76
CA ALA A 16 1.95 -27.84 -3.21
C ALA A 16 2.25 -26.47 -2.60
N TYR A 17 2.73 -25.53 -3.42
CA TYR A 17 2.82 -24.12 -3.02
C TYR A 17 1.40 -23.62 -2.78
N SER A 18 0.98 -23.61 -1.51
CA SER A 18 -0.28 -22.99 -1.11
C SER A 18 -0.12 -21.49 -1.32
N PHE A 19 -0.83 -20.94 -2.30
CA PHE A 19 -0.91 -19.49 -2.47
C PHE A 19 -1.78 -18.92 -1.35
N THR A 20 -1.16 -18.21 -0.42
CA THR A 20 -1.87 -17.53 0.66
C THR A 20 -2.44 -16.20 0.14
N PRO A 21 -3.75 -15.93 0.30
CA PRO A 21 -4.33 -14.64 -0.04
C PRO A 21 -3.63 -13.51 0.72
N GLY A 22 -3.39 -12.38 0.06
CA GLY A 22 -2.67 -11.29 0.67
C GLY A 22 -2.41 -10.11 -0.25
N PHE A 23 -1.69 -9.11 0.26
CA PHE A 23 -1.36 -7.94 -0.51
C PHE A 23 -0.14 -8.19 -1.41
N GLY A 24 -0.19 -7.70 -2.64
CA GLY A 24 0.93 -7.85 -3.59
C GLY A 24 2.22 -7.13 -3.19
N VAL A 25 2.19 -6.35 -2.11
CA VAL A 25 3.35 -5.64 -1.54
C VAL A 25 4.03 -6.41 -0.40
N GLY A 26 3.49 -7.57 -0.02
CA GLY A 26 3.96 -8.33 1.15
C GLY A 26 3.33 -7.88 2.47
N GLU A 27 3.88 -8.41 3.55
CA GLU A 27 3.39 -8.25 4.93
C GLU A 27 4.18 -7.20 5.73
N ASP A 28 5.39 -6.88 5.28
CA ASP A 28 6.27 -5.93 5.94
C ASP A 28 6.39 -4.65 5.13
N LEU A 29 5.80 -3.59 5.65
CA LEU A 29 5.89 -2.25 5.10
C LEU A 29 6.71 -1.37 6.04
N THR A 30 7.37 -0.39 5.47
CA THR A 30 8.05 0.65 6.25
C THR A 30 7.47 2.01 5.93
N TYR A 31 7.45 2.92 6.90
CA TYR A 31 7.18 4.33 6.67
C TYR A 31 8.34 5.20 7.14
N SER A 32 8.67 6.22 6.36
CA SER A 32 9.68 7.21 6.73
C SER A 32 9.08 8.61 6.65
N HIS A 33 9.39 9.45 7.63
CA HIS A 33 9.14 10.89 7.48
C HIS A 33 10.11 11.45 6.46
N ILE A 34 9.60 12.26 5.54
CA ILE A 34 10.41 12.98 4.57
C ILE A 34 10.24 14.48 4.78
N SER A 35 11.32 15.23 4.58
CA SER A 35 11.30 16.68 4.74
C SER A 35 12.23 17.34 3.73
N GLY A 36 11.98 18.60 3.40
CA GLY A 36 12.82 19.36 2.48
C GLY A 36 12.42 20.81 2.38
N LEU A 37 13.29 21.62 1.79
CA LEU A 37 13.03 23.04 1.55
C LEU A 37 12.63 23.23 0.08
N LEU A 38 11.57 24.00 -0.14
CA LEU A 38 11.05 24.24 -1.48
C LEU A 38 10.86 25.74 -1.70
N THR A 39 11.52 26.27 -2.72
CA THR A 39 11.20 27.59 -3.28
C THR A 39 10.21 27.41 -4.43
N VAL A 40 9.16 28.21 -4.44
CA VAL A 40 8.14 28.17 -5.50
C VAL A 40 8.06 29.54 -6.15
N SER A 41 8.14 29.59 -7.47
CA SER A 41 7.82 30.78 -8.26
C SER A 41 6.49 30.55 -8.96
N CYS A 42 5.49 31.38 -8.66
CA CYS A 42 4.13 31.22 -9.18
C CYS A 42 3.75 32.38 -10.09
N PHE A 43 3.08 32.08 -11.18
CA PHE A 43 2.65 33.05 -12.18
C PHE A 43 1.19 32.79 -12.58
N ASP A 44 0.43 33.84 -12.85
CA ASP A 44 -0.78 33.79 -13.66
C ASP A 44 -0.72 34.91 -14.71
N HIS A 45 -1.85 35.20 -15.37
CA HIS A 45 -1.89 36.19 -16.45
C HIS A 45 -1.56 37.63 -15.99
N SER A 46 -1.69 37.94 -14.70
CA SER A 46 -1.55 39.30 -14.15
C SER A 46 -0.68 39.39 -12.90
N ASN A 47 -0.33 38.26 -12.28
CA ASN A 47 0.33 38.21 -10.98
C ASN A 47 1.54 37.28 -11.02
N ALA A 48 2.59 37.68 -10.31
CA ALA A 48 3.75 36.85 -10.01
C ALA A 48 3.96 36.81 -8.50
N GLY A 49 4.50 35.70 -8.01
CA GLY A 49 4.79 35.52 -6.59
C GLY A 49 5.93 34.54 -6.38
N ASN A 50 6.58 34.65 -5.22
CA ASN A 50 7.54 33.67 -4.75
C ASN A 50 7.16 33.25 -3.33
N ALA A 51 7.35 31.97 -3.02
CA ALA A 51 7.12 31.42 -1.71
C ALA A 51 8.26 30.47 -1.31
N PHE A 52 8.47 30.35 -0.01
CA PHE A 52 9.39 29.38 0.57
C PHE A 52 8.63 28.49 1.54
N PHE A 53 8.71 27.18 1.33
CA PHE A 53 8.03 26.18 2.13
C PHE A 53 9.01 25.20 2.77
N ARG A 54 8.74 24.87 4.03
CA ARG A 54 9.32 23.70 4.71
C ARG A 54 8.36 22.53 4.51
N CYS A 55 8.63 21.70 3.52
CA CYS A 55 7.79 20.56 3.19
C CYS A 55 8.03 19.41 4.16
N ARG A 56 6.94 18.75 4.57
CA ARG A 56 6.96 17.53 5.39
C ARG A 56 5.97 16.54 4.80
N GLY A 57 6.34 15.26 4.78
CA GLY A 57 5.49 14.21 4.25
C GLY A 57 5.86 12.84 4.82
N THR A 58 5.19 11.82 4.32
CA THR A 58 5.45 10.43 4.66
C THR A 58 5.54 9.59 3.40
N ARG A 59 6.62 8.81 3.30
CA ARG A 59 6.79 7.75 2.31
C ARG A 59 6.46 6.42 2.95
N VAL A 60 5.87 5.50 2.19
CA VAL A 60 5.68 4.10 2.60
C VAL A 60 6.24 3.19 1.52
N ASP A 61 7.09 2.27 1.92
CA ASP A 61 7.71 1.27 1.07
C ASP A 61 7.13 -0.13 1.32
N PRO A 62 6.92 -0.94 0.27
CA PRO A 62 7.17 -0.61 -1.14
C PRO A 62 6.04 0.24 -1.78
N SER A 63 4.86 0.34 -1.15
CA SER A 63 3.77 1.20 -1.62
C SER A 63 2.71 1.49 -0.55
N ARG A 64 2.09 2.68 -0.62
CA ARG A 64 0.92 3.09 0.18
C ARG A 64 -0.38 2.38 -0.22
N TYR A 65 -0.42 1.79 -1.41
CA TYR A 65 -1.59 1.12 -1.99
C TYR A 65 -1.22 -0.24 -2.57
N SER A 66 -2.09 -1.23 -2.42
CA SER A 66 -1.88 -2.55 -3.02
C SER A 66 -3.18 -3.24 -3.39
N TYR A 67 -3.12 -4.10 -4.40
CA TYR A 67 -4.20 -5.04 -4.68
C TYR A 67 -4.19 -6.17 -3.64
N PHE A 68 -5.38 -6.62 -3.24
CA PHE A 68 -5.50 -7.85 -2.46
C PHE A 68 -5.70 -9.01 -3.43
N HIS A 69 -4.81 -10.00 -3.39
CA HIS A 69 -4.83 -11.17 -4.24
C HIS A 69 -5.48 -12.35 -3.52
N GLY A 70 -6.34 -13.08 -4.23
CA GLY A 70 -6.95 -14.32 -3.77
C GLY A 70 -6.45 -15.52 -4.57
N PRO A 71 -6.84 -16.75 -4.20
CA PRO A 71 -6.45 -17.95 -4.91
C PRO A 71 -7.20 -18.08 -6.25
N LYS A 72 -6.66 -18.87 -7.19
CA LYS A 72 -7.14 -18.93 -8.57
C LYS A 72 -8.55 -19.52 -8.73
N GLU A 73 -8.95 -20.35 -7.78
CA GLU A 73 -10.17 -21.13 -7.84
C GLU A 73 -11.35 -20.42 -7.16
N VAL A 74 -11.11 -19.30 -6.48
CA VAL A 74 -12.16 -18.58 -5.76
C VAL A 74 -12.98 -17.70 -6.69
N VAL A 75 -14.26 -18.06 -6.82
CA VAL A 75 -15.26 -17.28 -7.54
C VAL A 75 -15.97 -16.33 -6.56
N ALA A 76 -15.55 -15.07 -6.56
CA ALA A 76 -16.11 -14.00 -5.73
C ALA A 76 -16.37 -12.73 -6.55
N ASP A 77 -17.29 -11.88 -6.08
CA ASP A 77 -17.55 -10.55 -6.65
C ASP A 77 -17.09 -9.41 -5.72
N LYS A 78 -16.76 -9.73 -4.47
CA LYS A 78 -16.41 -8.75 -3.44
C LYS A 78 -15.41 -9.35 -2.45
N ILE A 79 -14.59 -8.47 -1.88
CA ILE A 79 -13.77 -8.74 -0.71
C ILE A 79 -14.08 -7.73 0.40
N TYR A 80 -14.28 -8.25 1.60
CA TYR A 80 -14.38 -7.50 2.84
C TYR A 80 -13.08 -7.69 3.64
N LEU A 81 -12.57 -6.60 4.18
CA LEU A 81 -11.36 -6.55 4.98
C LEU A 81 -11.65 -5.83 6.28
N GLU A 82 -11.23 -6.42 7.39
CA GLU A 82 -11.28 -5.83 8.71
C GLU A 82 -9.89 -5.91 9.35
N SER A 83 -9.31 -4.75 9.63
CA SER A 83 -8.00 -4.62 10.23
C SER A 83 -8.14 -4.20 11.68
N THR A 84 -7.50 -4.94 12.59
CA THR A 84 -7.32 -4.56 13.98
C THR A 84 -5.87 -4.14 14.19
N TRP A 85 -5.67 -2.86 14.47
CA TRP A 85 -4.35 -2.27 14.71
C TRP A 85 -3.82 -2.64 16.09
N GLN A 86 -2.52 -2.52 16.30
CA GLN A 86 -1.87 -2.79 17.58
C GLN A 86 -2.45 -1.95 18.74
N ASN A 87 -2.91 -0.73 18.45
CA ASN A 87 -3.56 0.14 19.43
C ASN A 87 -5.06 -0.14 19.62
N GLY A 88 -5.58 -1.22 19.04
CA GLY A 88 -6.99 -1.63 19.14
C GLY A 88 -7.94 -0.95 18.14
N LYS A 89 -7.47 0.02 17.34
CA LYS A 89 -8.34 0.64 16.31
C LYS A 89 -8.76 -0.40 15.27
N VAL A 90 -10.04 -0.38 14.91
CA VAL A 90 -10.60 -1.24 13.87
C VAL A 90 -10.92 -0.43 12.63
N VAL A 91 -10.46 -0.89 11.46
CA VAL A 91 -10.76 -0.28 10.16
C VAL A 91 -11.34 -1.33 9.22
N LYS A 92 -12.45 -0.98 8.57
CA LYS A 92 -13.16 -1.86 7.64
C LYS A 92 -13.06 -1.31 6.22
N LYS A 93 -12.83 -2.18 5.24
CA LYS A 93 -12.81 -1.84 3.81
C LYS A 93 -13.52 -2.89 3.00
N THR A 94 -14.26 -2.45 2.00
CA THR A 94 -14.93 -3.32 1.03
C THR A 94 -14.49 -2.93 -0.37
N LYS A 95 -14.17 -3.92 -1.21
CA LYS A 95 -13.83 -3.71 -2.61
C LYS A 95 -14.46 -4.79 -3.48
N GLY A 96 -14.75 -4.46 -4.74
CA GLY A 96 -15.07 -5.47 -5.74
C GLY A 96 -13.88 -6.40 -5.98
N TYR A 97 -14.14 -7.63 -6.39
CA TYR A 97 -13.14 -8.64 -6.70
C TYR A 97 -13.30 -9.16 -8.12
N ASP A 98 -12.18 -9.30 -8.83
CA ASP A 98 -12.10 -9.87 -10.17
C ASP A 98 -11.58 -11.30 -10.07
N SER A 99 -12.48 -12.27 -10.16
CA SER A 99 -12.14 -13.71 -10.13
C SER A 99 -11.29 -14.16 -11.32
N LYS A 100 -11.25 -13.40 -12.44
CA LYS A 100 -10.40 -13.76 -13.59
C LYS A 100 -8.96 -13.31 -13.36
N ARG A 101 -8.78 -12.18 -12.68
CA ARG A 101 -7.46 -11.62 -12.33
C ARG A 101 -6.97 -12.01 -10.94
N ASN A 102 -7.81 -12.72 -10.17
CA ASN A 102 -7.54 -13.16 -8.81
C ASN A 102 -7.14 -12.04 -7.86
N ARG A 103 -7.77 -10.87 -8.00
CA ARG A 103 -7.45 -9.70 -7.17
C ARG A 103 -8.61 -8.73 -7.03
N SER A 104 -8.52 -7.81 -6.06
CA SER A 104 -9.44 -6.69 -5.94
C SER A 104 -9.49 -5.84 -7.23
N ASN A 105 -10.66 -5.27 -7.55
CA ASN A 105 -10.83 -4.44 -8.75
C ASN A 105 -9.97 -3.17 -8.72
N ASN A 106 -9.73 -2.64 -7.51
CA ASN A 106 -8.97 -1.44 -7.27
C ASN A 106 -7.94 -1.66 -6.16
N PRO A 107 -6.83 -0.91 -6.15
CA PRO A 107 -5.91 -0.88 -5.02
C PRO A 107 -6.62 -0.44 -3.74
N ILE A 108 -6.17 -1.02 -2.64
CA ILE A 108 -6.62 -0.70 -1.30
C ILE A 108 -5.60 0.24 -0.68
N ASN A 109 -6.10 1.32 -0.09
CA ASN A 109 -5.30 2.23 0.72
C ASN A 109 -4.79 1.49 1.97
N LEU A 110 -3.50 1.19 2.02
CA LEU A 110 -2.86 0.54 3.15
C LEU A 110 -2.54 1.55 4.23
N ALA A 111 -1.78 2.60 3.92
CA ALA A 111 -1.13 3.46 4.91
C ALA A 111 -1.22 4.97 4.59
N HIS A 112 -2.07 5.39 3.64
CA HIS A 112 -2.28 6.81 3.34
C HIS A 112 -3.47 7.37 4.12
N GLN A 113 -3.21 8.29 5.05
CA GLN A 113 -4.29 8.97 5.78
C GLN A 113 -4.73 10.24 5.02
N THR A 114 -6.02 10.36 4.74
CA THR A 114 -6.63 11.62 4.30
C THR A 114 -7.75 12.03 5.26
N LEU A 115 -8.34 13.22 5.03
CA LEU A 115 -9.49 13.69 5.83
C LEU A 115 -10.70 12.74 5.76
N THR A 116 -10.90 12.09 4.61
CA THR A 116 -12.09 11.26 4.35
C THR A 116 -11.79 9.76 4.28
N GLN A 117 -10.52 9.37 4.21
CA GLN A 117 -10.12 7.97 4.08
C GLN A 117 -9.11 7.59 5.17
N ALA A 118 -9.55 6.70 6.05
CA ALA A 118 -8.66 6.01 6.97
C ALA A 118 -7.81 4.96 6.21
N PRO A 119 -6.52 4.81 6.53
CA PRO A 119 -5.68 3.72 6.03
C PRO A 119 -6.17 2.38 6.59
N LEU A 120 -5.91 1.27 5.88
CA LEU A 120 -6.27 -0.07 6.38
C LEU A 120 -5.40 -0.46 7.59
N ILE A 121 -4.13 -0.08 7.58
CA ILE A 121 -3.15 -0.41 8.62
C ILE A 121 -2.63 0.84 9.31
N GLY A 122 -2.25 0.70 10.58
CA GLY A 122 -1.54 1.72 11.35
C GLY A 122 -0.13 1.26 11.72
N GLU A 123 0.59 2.09 12.46
CA GLU A 123 1.94 1.77 12.96
C GLU A 123 1.95 0.48 13.79
N GLY A 124 3.00 -0.31 13.63
CA GLY A 124 3.18 -1.59 14.32
C GLY A 124 2.41 -2.75 13.68
N ARG A 125 1.95 -3.67 14.52
CA ARG A 125 1.26 -4.91 14.11
C ARG A 125 -0.21 -4.66 13.76
N ASN A 126 -0.67 -5.26 12.67
CA ASN A 126 -2.07 -5.19 12.22
C ASN A 126 -2.55 -6.59 11.84
N VAL A 127 -3.66 -7.03 12.43
CA VAL A 127 -4.30 -8.30 12.04
C VAL A 127 -5.42 -7.99 11.06
N VAL A 128 -5.30 -8.44 9.83
CA VAL A 128 -6.28 -8.23 8.76
C VAL A 128 -7.07 -9.51 8.53
N ARG A 129 -8.33 -9.52 8.95
CA ARG A 129 -9.31 -10.54 8.59
C ARG A 129 -9.88 -10.23 7.22
N TYR A 130 -10.01 -11.24 6.37
CA TYR A 130 -10.57 -11.10 5.03
C TYR A 130 -11.71 -12.09 4.79
N GLN A 131 -12.68 -11.66 4.00
CA GLN A 131 -13.77 -12.50 3.51
C GLN A 131 -13.98 -12.21 2.03
N PHE A 132 -13.97 -13.26 1.21
CA PHE A 132 -14.40 -13.24 -0.18
C PHE A 132 -15.89 -13.57 -0.22
N LEU A 133 -16.66 -12.77 -0.94
CA LEU A 133 -18.10 -12.94 -1.05
C LEU A 133 -18.52 -13.16 -2.49
N LYS A 134 -19.52 -14.01 -2.68
CA LYS A 134 -20.26 -14.20 -3.93
C LYS A 134 -21.74 -14.01 -3.64
N LYS A 135 -22.39 -13.04 -4.28
CA LYS A 135 -23.82 -12.74 -4.01
C LYS A 135 -24.14 -12.61 -2.51
N GLN A 136 -23.24 -11.98 -1.75
CA GLN A 136 -23.30 -11.79 -0.28
C GLN A 136 -23.00 -13.02 0.59
N GLU A 137 -22.80 -14.20 0.02
CA GLU A 137 -22.38 -15.38 0.76
C GLU A 137 -20.85 -15.44 0.84
N VAL A 138 -20.32 -15.81 2.02
CA VAL A 138 -18.88 -15.99 2.22
C VAL A 138 -18.43 -17.29 1.54
N VAL A 139 -17.49 -17.17 0.60
CA VAL A 139 -16.94 -18.33 -0.15
C VAL A 139 -15.51 -18.69 0.28
N LEU A 140 -14.80 -17.76 0.91
CA LEU A 140 -13.48 -17.97 1.49
C LEU A 140 -13.25 -16.91 2.57
N GLU A 141 -12.64 -17.28 3.68
CA GLU A 141 -12.21 -16.35 4.70
C GLU A 141 -10.88 -16.76 5.33
N GLY A 142 -10.27 -15.83 6.05
CA GLY A 142 -9.03 -16.06 6.77
C GLY A 142 -8.47 -14.78 7.36
N SER A 143 -7.20 -14.82 7.72
CA SER A 143 -6.50 -13.67 8.26
C SER A 143 -5.02 -13.69 7.90
N LEU A 144 -4.42 -12.51 7.83
CA LEU A 144 -2.98 -12.33 7.72
C LEU A 144 -2.52 -11.18 8.62
N GLU A 145 -1.23 -11.16 8.93
CA GLU A 145 -0.61 -10.11 9.72
C GLU A 145 0.17 -9.16 8.81
N ILE A 146 0.06 -7.86 9.07
CA ILE A 146 0.83 -6.82 8.37
C ILE A 146 1.53 -5.94 9.39
N ARG A 147 2.79 -5.63 9.16
CA ARG A 147 3.59 -4.74 10.00
C ARG A 147 3.89 -3.45 9.25
N LEU A 148 3.66 -2.31 9.91
CA LEU A 148 4.09 -1.00 9.42
C LEU A 148 5.16 -0.46 10.38
N LEU A 149 6.41 -0.55 9.96
CA LEU A 149 7.58 -0.22 10.78
C LEU A 149 8.11 1.17 10.44
N GLN A 150 8.52 1.92 11.46
CA GLN A 150 9.17 3.20 11.23
C GLN A 150 10.60 2.97 10.72
N ALA A 151 10.91 3.54 9.56
CA ALA A 151 12.25 3.64 9.02
C ALA A 151 12.86 5.02 9.32
N GLU A 152 14.15 5.17 9.06
CA GLU A 152 14.86 6.44 9.23
C GLU A 152 14.20 7.57 8.44
N SER A 153 14.15 8.75 9.07
CA SER A 153 13.65 9.95 8.40
C SER A 153 14.63 10.40 7.31
N ARG A 154 14.10 10.95 6.22
CA ARG A 154 14.90 11.39 5.08
C ARG A 154 14.78 12.90 4.87
N ILE A 155 15.88 13.50 4.47
CA ILE A 155 15.94 14.90 4.09
C ILE A 155 16.20 14.95 2.58
N CYS A 156 15.24 15.53 1.89
CA CYS A 156 15.25 15.77 0.46
C CYS A 156 16.11 17.00 0.16
N ARG A 157 16.75 17.01 -1.01
CA ARG A 157 17.51 18.18 -1.48
C ARG A 157 16.60 19.38 -1.67
N ASP A 158 17.13 20.56 -1.45
CA ASP A 158 16.40 21.81 -1.69
C ASP A 158 15.91 21.87 -3.14
N GLY A 159 14.63 22.20 -3.31
CA GLY A 159 13.95 22.20 -4.60
C GLY A 159 13.48 23.58 -5.03
N HIS A 160 13.36 23.78 -6.34
CA HIS A 160 12.65 24.91 -6.92
C HIS A 160 11.53 24.43 -7.85
N ILE A 161 10.31 24.95 -7.74
CA ILE A 161 9.19 24.66 -8.67
C ILE A 161 8.67 25.96 -9.28
N ILE A 162 8.48 25.95 -10.60
CA ILE A 162 7.71 26.98 -11.31
C ILE A 162 6.26 26.48 -11.44
N SER A 163 5.30 27.27 -10.96
CA SER A 163 3.86 27.00 -11.08
C SER A 163 3.16 28.10 -11.87
N TYR A 164 2.24 27.72 -12.75
CA TYR A 164 1.35 28.66 -13.47
C TYR A 164 0.02 28.87 -12.72
N ASN A 165 0.03 28.67 -11.40
CA ASN A 165 -1.09 28.93 -10.51
C ASN A 165 -0.59 29.68 -9.26
N VAL A 166 -1.01 30.93 -9.10
CA VAL A 166 -0.60 31.79 -7.98
C VAL A 166 -1.05 31.25 -6.61
N SER A 167 -2.09 30.41 -6.57
CA SER A 167 -2.53 29.74 -5.34
C SER A 167 -1.46 28.77 -4.78
N ASP A 168 -0.58 28.22 -5.62
CA ASP A 168 0.49 27.30 -5.16
C ASP A 168 1.52 28.02 -4.29
N CYS A 169 1.63 29.35 -4.39
CA CYS A 169 2.48 30.16 -3.50
C CYS A 169 1.82 30.46 -2.15
N ARG A 170 0.54 30.12 -1.98
CA ARG A 170 -0.23 30.30 -0.75
C ARG A 170 -0.58 28.97 -0.06
N ASN A 171 -0.57 27.87 -0.81
CA ASN A 171 -0.94 26.55 -0.32
C ASN A 171 0.20 25.54 -0.50
N SER A 172 0.86 25.21 0.61
CA SER A 172 2.01 24.29 0.63
C SER A 172 1.64 22.83 0.39
N ALA A 173 0.40 22.40 0.67
CA ALA A 173 0.07 20.97 0.71
C ALA A 173 0.26 20.27 -0.64
N ASN A 174 -0.35 20.82 -1.70
CA ASN A 174 -0.27 20.23 -3.04
C ASN A 174 1.13 20.39 -3.66
N ILE A 175 1.78 21.55 -3.45
CA ILE A 175 3.08 21.84 -4.06
C ILE A 175 4.21 21.06 -3.40
N CYS A 176 4.11 20.79 -2.09
CA CYS A 176 5.05 19.92 -1.37
C CYS A 176 4.94 18.45 -1.83
N GLU A 177 3.74 17.92 -2.08
CA GLU A 177 3.58 16.57 -2.64
C GLU A 177 4.19 16.48 -4.05
N LYS A 178 3.96 17.48 -4.92
CA LYS A 178 4.61 17.56 -6.24
C LYS A 178 6.14 17.56 -6.13
N TYR A 179 6.68 18.33 -5.18
CA TYR A 179 8.11 18.37 -4.90
C TYR A 179 8.65 16.99 -4.49
N PHE A 180 8.01 16.33 -3.52
CA PHE A 180 8.45 14.99 -3.11
C PHE A 180 8.35 13.97 -4.25
N GLN A 181 7.31 14.03 -5.08
CA GLN A 181 7.19 13.17 -6.26
C GLN A 181 8.35 13.40 -7.25
N ARG A 182 8.73 14.65 -7.50
CA ARG A 182 9.87 14.98 -8.37
C ARG A 182 11.19 14.47 -7.81
N GLU A 183 11.37 14.57 -6.49
CA GLU A 183 12.55 14.02 -5.80
C GLU A 183 12.48 12.49 -5.61
N ASN A 184 11.53 11.79 -6.25
CA ASN A 184 11.29 10.35 -6.08
C ASN A 184 11.12 9.94 -4.60
N TYR A 185 10.50 10.81 -3.82
CA TYR A 185 10.40 10.78 -2.37
C TYR A 185 11.74 10.47 -1.68
N CYS A 186 12.82 11.02 -2.25
CA CYS A 186 14.15 11.12 -1.67
C CYS A 186 14.81 9.74 -1.53
N ASN A 187 14.54 8.89 -2.53
CA ASN A 187 15.31 7.69 -2.84
C ASN A 187 16.58 8.10 -3.60
N TYR A 188 17.68 8.28 -2.86
CA TYR A 188 19.02 8.43 -3.42
C TYR A 188 19.81 7.15 -3.21
#